data_AF-A0A2V6MIU3-F1
#
_entry.id   AF-A0A2V6MIU3-F1
#
_cell.length_a   1.000
_cell.length_b   1.000
_cell.length_c   1.000
_cell.angle_alpha   90.00
_cell.angle_beta   90.00
_cell.angle_gamma   90.00
#
_symmetry.space_group_name_H-M   'P 1'
#
loop_
_entity.id
_entity.type
_entity.pdbx_description
1 polymer ?
#
loop_
_entity_poly.entity_id
_entity_poly.type
_entity_poly.pdbx_seq_one_letter_code
_entity_poly.pdbx_strand_id
1 'polypeptide(L)'
;MKLSPKTHTSGTTLVEILVATLLLASFFASLFEANAVCLRFIAASKQSVGAIEAVQARAEVFRNLAFGDLTTTSYVQNLLATAANTSDFAKSATEVVKISAYPTANGVTQITRAMNGTVNLNSTATSLGSTLVKVDISQSWTAVFGGRQRTEQTSLIISNGTKK
;
A
#
# COMPACT_ATOMS: atom_id res chain seq x y z
N MET A 1 -16.86 -31.96 77.97
CA MET A 1 -15.88 -32.09 76.87
C MET A 1 -16.52 -31.50 75.61
N LYS A 2 -16.15 -30.26 75.23
CA LYS A 2 -16.70 -29.60 74.03
C LYS A 2 -15.85 -30.02 72.82
N LEU A 3 -16.44 -30.73 71.87
CA LEU A 3 -15.80 -31.07 70.60
C LEU A 3 -15.83 -29.82 69.71
N SER A 4 -14.66 -29.28 69.41
CA SER A 4 -14.51 -28.19 68.43
C SER A 4 -14.82 -28.73 67.02
N PRO A 5 -15.65 -28.06 66.21
CA PRO A 5 -15.90 -28.50 64.84
C PRO A 5 -14.61 -28.36 64.03
N LYS A 6 -14.22 -29.44 63.36
CA LYS A 6 -13.08 -29.46 62.44
C LYS A 6 -13.49 -28.65 61.22
N THR A 7 -12.89 -27.48 61.02
CA THR A 7 -13.05 -26.70 59.79
C THR A 7 -12.60 -27.55 58.62
N HIS A 8 -13.49 -27.80 57.66
CA HIS A 8 -13.16 -28.45 56.40
C HIS A 8 -12.12 -27.59 55.68
N THR A 9 -10.87 -28.02 55.69
CA THR A 9 -9.84 -27.46 54.82
C THR A 9 -10.16 -27.95 53.41
N SER A 10 -10.86 -27.14 52.63
CA SER A 10 -11.06 -27.41 51.20
C SER A 10 -9.70 -27.32 50.51
N GLY A 11 -9.05 -28.47 50.31
CA GLY A 11 -7.91 -28.56 49.40
C GLY A 11 -8.39 -28.34 47.98
N THR A 12 -7.72 -27.46 47.23
CA THR A 12 -7.97 -27.30 45.79
C THR A 12 -7.86 -28.66 45.12
N THR A 13 -8.90 -29.08 44.42
CA THR A 13 -8.88 -30.38 43.74
C THR A 13 -7.94 -30.32 42.54
N LEU A 14 -7.32 -31.44 42.17
CA LEU A 14 -6.46 -31.50 40.97
C LEU A 14 -7.19 -31.01 39.71
N VAL A 15 -8.50 -31.28 39.62
CA VAL A 15 -9.36 -30.83 38.52
C VAL A 15 -9.48 -29.30 38.50
N GLU A 16 -9.65 -28.66 39.65
CA GLU A 16 -9.74 -27.19 39.76
C GLU A 16 -8.46 -26.50 39.29
N ILE A 17 -7.29 -27.04 39.66
CA ILE A 17 -5.99 -26.52 39.20
C ILE A 17 -5.84 -26.70 37.68
N LEU A 18 -6.24 -27.85 37.13
CA LEU A 18 -6.20 -28.08 35.67
C LEU A 18 -7.10 -27.10 34.90
N VAL A 19 -8.31 -26.84 35.40
CA VAL A 19 -9.21 -25.85 34.77
C VAL A 19 -8.63 -24.44 34.89
N ALA A 20 -8.13 -24.05 36.06
CA ALA A 20 -7.53 -22.73 36.27
C ALA A 20 -6.30 -22.50 35.38
N THR A 21 -5.43 -23.51 35.22
CA THR A 21 -4.25 -23.42 34.35
C THR A 21 -4.64 -23.35 32.86
N LEU A 22 -5.66 -24.09 32.42
CA LEU A 22 -6.18 -24.00 31.06
C LEU A 22 -6.75 -22.61 30.76
N LEU A 23 -7.53 -22.04 31.68
CA LEU A 23 -8.08 -20.69 31.54
C LEU A 23 -6.96 -19.64 31.50
N LEU A 24 -5.96 -19.77 32.37
CA LEU A 24 -4.83 -18.86 32.39
C LEU A 24 -4.00 -18.95 31.10
N ALA A 25 -3.73 -20.16 30.60
CA ALA A 25 -3.00 -20.37 29.36
C ALA A 25 -3.74 -19.82 28.15
N SER A 26 -5.05 -20.07 28.04
CA SER A 26 -5.88 -19.53 26.96
C SER A 26 -6.01 -18.01 27.02
N PHE A 27 -6.10 -17.44 28.23
CA PHE A 27 -6.08 -16.00 28.44
C PHE A 27 -4.77 -15.38 27.92
N PHE A 28 -3.61 -15.90 28.33
CA PHE A 28 -2.33 -15.39 27.83
C PHE A 28 -2.15 -15.58 26.32
N ALA A 29 -2.55 -16.73 25.77
CA ALA A 29 -2.54 -16.97 24.33
C ALA A 29 -3.39 -15.93 23.57
N SER A 30 -4.58 -15.61 24.08
CA SER A 30 -5.45 -14.60 23.48
C SER A 30 -4.85 -13.19 23.53
N LEU A 31 -4.16 -12.83 24.62
CA LEU A 31 -3.45 -11.55 24.74
C LEU A 31 -2.30 -11.43 23.73
N PHE A 32 -1.51 -12.50 23.53
CA PHE A 32 -0.43 -12.48 22.55
C PHE A 32 -0.94 -12.41 21.12
N GLU A 33 -2.00 -13.15 20.79
CA GLU A 33 -2.64 -13.08 19.46
C GLU A 33 -3.25 -11.69 19.20
N ALA A 34 -3.94 -11.10 20.18
CA ALA A 34 -4.49 -9.75 20.05
C ALA A 34 -3.37 -8.73 19.74
N ASN A 35 -2.26 -8.78 20.49
CA ASN A 35 -1.11 -7.92 20.24
C ASN A 35 -0.48 -8.16 18.85
N ALA A 36 -0.37 -9.41 18.42
CA ALA A 36 0.15 -9.75 17.10
C ALA A 36 -0.74 -9.21 15.97
N VAL A 37 -2.06 -9.29 16.12
CA VAL A 37 -3.03 -8.72 15.15
C VAL A 37 -2.91 -7.20 15.09
N CYS A 38 -2.81 -6.51 16.23
CA CYS A 38 -2.63 -5.06 16.26
C CYS A 38 -1.37 -4.63 15.49
N LEU A 39 -0.23 -5.29 15.69
CA LEU A 39 1.01 -4.98 14.97
C LEU A 39 0.88 -5.22 13.46
N ARG A 40 0.22 -6.31 13.04
CA ARG A 40 -0.07 -6.59 11.62
C ARG A 40 -0.95 -5.50 11.00
N PHE A 41 -1.93 -4.99 11.75
CA PHE A 41 -2.80 -3.91 11.28
C PHE A 41 -2.04 -2.57 11.14
N ILE A 42 -1.13 -2.27 12.06
CA ILE A 42 -0.23 -1.11 11.95
C ILE A 42 0.65 -1.23 10.71
N ALA A 43 1.24 -2.40 10.47
CA ALA A 43 2.06 -2.63 9.28
C ALA A 43 1.26 -2.44 7.98
N ALA A 44 0.04 -2.99 7.92
CA ALA A 44 -0.86 -2.79 6.77
C ALA A 44 -1.22 -1.31 6.58
N SER A 45 -1.49 -0.59 7.66
CA SER A 45 -1.81 0.85 7.61
C SER A 45 -0.63 1.68 7.08
N LYS A 46 0.61 1.35 7.50
CA LYS A 46 1.82 1.98 6.97
C LYS A 46 1.97 1.77 5.46
N GLN A 47 1.66 0.56 4.96
CA GLN A 47 1.68 0.30 3.51
C GLN A 47 0.62 1.12 2.77
N SER A 48 -0.59 1.25 3.31
CA SER A 48 -1.63 2.09 2.71
C SER A 48 -1.24 3.57 2.66
N VAL A 49 -0.68 4.12 3.74
CA VAL A 49 -0.20 5.51 3.75
C VAL A 49 0.97 5.70 2.77
N GLY A 50 1.93 4.77 2.76
CA GLY A 50 3.04 4.81 1.81
C GLY A 50 2.58 4.76 0.35
N ALA A 51 1.49 4.04 0.04
CA ALA A 51 0.89 4.01 -1.28
C ALA A 51 0.28 5.35 -1.69
N ILE A 52 -0.46 5.98 -0.78
CA ILE A 52 -1.04 7.31 -0.99
C ILE A 52 0.08 8.33 -1.24
N GLU A 53 1.10 8.34 -0.38
CA GLU A 53 2.27 9.22 -0.53
C GLU A 53 3.01 8.99 -1.84
N ALA A 54 3.16 7.74 -2.28
CA ALA A 54 3.83 7.42 -3.54
C ALA A 54 3.03 7.91 -4.75
N VAL A 55 1.71 7.65 -4.78
CA VAL A 55 0.84 8.12 -5.87
C VAL A 55 0.79 9.65 -5.92
N GLN A 56 0.67 10.30 -4.76
CA GLN A 56 0.66 11.76 -4.66
C GLN A 56 2.01 12.37 -5.05
N ALA A 57 3.13 11.83 -4.59
CA ALA A 57 4.45 12.32 -4.98
C ALA A 57 4.64 12.25 -6.51
N ARG A 58 4.24 11.14 -7.14
CA ARG A 58 4.30 11.02 -8.61
C ARG A 58 3.36 12.00 -9.30
N ALA A 59 2.15 12.17 -8.76
CA ALA A 59 1.19 13.14 -9.27
C ALA A 59 1.75 14.56 -9.26
N GLU A 60 2.43 14.94 -8.18
CA GLU A 60 3.08 16.25 -8.05
C GLU A 60 4.22 16.44 -9.05
N VAL A 61 5.04 15.40 -9.27
CA VAL A 61 6.09 15.43 -10.30
C VAL A 61 5.48 15.67 -11.68
N PHE A 62 4.43 14.93 -12.07
CA PHE A 62 3.78 15.16 -13.38
C PHE A 62 3.09 16.52 -13.47
N ARG A 63 2.47 16.98 -12.38
CA ARG A 63 1.85 18.30 -12.29
C ARG A 63 2.86 19.43 -12.45
N ASN A 64 4.14 19.21 -12.13
CA ASN A 64 5.21 20.19 -12.29
C ASN A 64 6.02 20.02 -13.59
N LEU A 65 5.95 18.86 -14.24
CA LEU A 65 6.72 18.55 -15.45
C LEU A 65 6.33 19.39 -16.68
N ALA A 66 7.26 19.85 -17.51
CA ALA A 66 6.91 20.56 -18.75
C ALA A 66 5.99 19.71 -19.63
N PHE A 67 5.01 20.32 -20.31
CA PHE A 67 4.04 19.57 -21.10
C PHE A 67 4.70 18.75 -22.22
N GLY A 68 5.72 19.30 -22.88
CA GLY A 68 6.50 18.59 -23.90
C GLY A 68 7.16 17.32 -23.35
N ASP A 69 7.77 17.40 -22.17
CA ASP A 69 8.40 16.25 -21.50
C ASP A 69 7.35 15.20 -21.08
N LEU A 70 6.19 15.64 -20.57
CA LEU A 70 5.09 14.77 -20.20
C LEU A 70 4.53 13.98 -21.40
N THR A 71 4.55 14.57 -22.59
CA THR A 71 4.12 13.92 -23.83
C THR A 71 5.22 13.10 -24.52
N THR A 72 6.44 13.12 -23.98
CA THR A 72 7.58 12.41 -24.56
C THR A 72 7.78 11.07 -23.85
N THR A 73 7.47 9.96 -24.53
CA THR A 73 7.50 8.61 -23.94
C THR A 73 8.85 8.26 -23.29
N SER A 74 9.97 8.55 -23.96
CA SER A 74 11.30 8.26 -23.43
C SER A 74 11.63 9.06 -22.17
N TYR A 75 11.15 10.30 -22.08
CA TYR A 75 11.33 11.14 -20.90
C TYR A 75 10.58 10.55 -19.71
N VAL A 76 9.29 10.24 -19.90
CA VAL A 76 8.47 9.63 -18.85
C VAL A 76 9.04 8.28 -18.44
N GLN A 77 9.51 7.47 -19.38
CA GLN A 77 10.15 6.19 -19.08
C GLN A 77 11.40 6.35 -18.21
N ASN A 78 12.26 7.32 -18.53
CA ASN A 78 13.45 7.63 -17.71
C ASN A 78 13.06 8.16 -16.33
N LEU A 79 12.00 8.97 -16.23
CA LEU A 79 11.49 9.46 -14.96
C LEU A 79 11.03 8.31 -14.03
N LEU A 80 10.38 7.29 -14.59
CA LEU A 80 9.96 6.09 -13.88
C LEU A 80 11.11 5.14 -13.50
N ALA A 81 12.35 5.38 -13.96
CA ALA A 81 13.51 4.59 -13.50
C ALA A 81 13.73 4.76 -11.99
N THR A 82 13.36 5.92 -11.46
CA THR A 82 13.35 6.20 -10.02
C THR A 82 11.96 5.97 -9.43
N ALA A 83 11.91 5.44 -8.20
CA ALA A 83 10.66 5.33 -7.45
C ALA A 83 10.04 6.72 -7.22
N ALA A 84 8.72 6.77 -7.01
CA ALA A 84 7.99 8.04 -6.86
C ALA A 84 8.49 8.91 -5.69
N ASN A 85 9.02 8.29 -4.64
CA ASN A 85 9.64 8.95 -3.50
C ASN A 85 10.74 8.06 -2.88
N THR A 86 11.37 8.51 -1.80
CA THR A 86 12.47 7.80 -1.12
C THR A 86 12.00 6.68 -0.19
N SER A 87 10.69 6.50 0.02
CA SER A 87 10.14 5.48 0.91
C SER A 87 10.48 4.08 0.40
N ASP A 88 10.68 3.15 1.33
CA ASP A 88 10.92 1.75 0.97
C ASP A 88 9.67 1.10 0.37
N PHE A 89 8.48 1.58 0.74
CA PHE A 89 7.23 1.19 0.11
C PHE A 89 7.28 1.43 -1.40
N ALA A 90 7.59 2.66 -1.84
CA ALA A 90 7.59 3.04 -3.25
C ALA A 90 8.62 2.27 -4.08
N LYS A 91 9.70 1.78 -3.45
CA LYS A 91 10.68 0.90 -4.12
C LYS A 91 10.14 -0.51 -4.33
N SER A 92 9.34 -1.00 -3.38
CA SER A 92 8.79 -2.36 -3.33
C SER A 92 7.42 -2.54 -4.02
N ALA A 93 6.75 -1.46 -4.41
CA ALA A 93 5.48 -1.50 -5.13
C ALA A 93 5.68 -1.47 -6.64
N THR A 94 4.73 -2.07 -7.38
CA THR A 94 4.66 -1.93 -8.84
C THR A 94 3.90 -0.65 -9.17
N GLU A 95 4.57 0.26 -9.88
CA GLU A 95 4.00 1.52 -10.36
C GLU A 95 3.57 1.38 -11.82
N VAL A 96 2.35 1.77 -12.15
CA VAL A 96 1.84 1.84 -13.51
C VAL A 96 1.38 3.27 -13.79
N VAL A 97 1.93 3.86 -14.84
CA VAL A 97 1.53 5.18 -15.35
C VAL A 97 0.92 5.01 -16.73
N LYS A 98 -0.27 5.56 -16.92
CA LYS A 98 -0.96 5.61 -18.20
C LYS A 98 -1.19 7.06 -18.60
N ILE A 99 -0.81 7.41 -19.81
CA ILE A 99 -0.99 8.74 -20.38
C ILE A 99 -1.81 8.61 -21.65
N SER A 100 -2.82 9.47 -21.78
CA SER A 100 -3.71 9.50 -22.94
C SER A 100 -4.13 10.93 -23.26
N ALA A 101 -4.46 11.20 -24.52
CA ALA A 101 -5.09 12.45 -24.92
C ALA A 101 -6.45 12.61 -24.21
N TYR A 102 -6.81 13.84 -23.85
CA TYR A 102 -8.11 14.17 -23.25
C TYR A 102 -8.86 15.22 -24.10
N PRO A 103 -10.19 15.14 -24.27
CA PRO A 103 -11.12 14.16 -23.69
C PRO A 103 -11.20 12.82 -24.42
N THR A 104 -10.75 12.77 -25.68
CA THR A 104 -10.81 11.56 -26.50
C THR A 104 -9.42 10.98 -26.66
N ALA A 105 -9.19 9.79 -26.09
CA ALA A 105 -7.93 9.09 -26.19
C ALA A 105 -7.69 8.59 -27.63
N ASN A 106 -6.44 8.68 -28.09
CA ASN A 106 -5.98 8.06 -29.34
C ASN A 106 -4.84 7.09 -29.04
N GLY A 107 -5.21 6.00 -28.36
CA GLY A 107 -4.27 5.07 -27.72
C GLY A 107 -3.86 5.52 -26.32
N VAL A 108 -3.08 4.67 -25.65
CA VAL A 108 -2.57 4.88 -24.30
C VAL A 108 -1.08 4.58 -24.27
N THR A 109 -0.29 5.54 -23.80
CA THR A 109 1.09 5.27 -23.42
C THR A 109 1.09 4.72 -22.02
N GLN A 110 1.43 3.43 -21.86
CA GLN A 110 1.48 2.77 -20.57
C GLN A 110 2.91 2.35 -20.25
N ILE A 111 3.39 2.76 -19.09
CA ILE A 111 4.71 2.42 -18.58
C ILE A 111 4.54 1.78 -17.20
N THR A 112 5.20 0.65 -16.99
CA THR A 112 5.20 -0.07 -15.71
C THR A 112 6.60 -0.13 -15.15
N ARG A 113 6.78 0.36 -13.91
CA ARG A 113 7.95 0.09 -13.09
C ARG A 113 7.63 -1.07 -12.16
N ALA A 114 8.30 -2.20 -12.37
CA ALA A 114 8.16 -3.38 -11.52
C ALA A 114 8.85 -3.17 -10.16
N MET A 115 8.55 -4.05 -9.19
CA MET A 115 9.12 -4.00 -7.83
C MET A 115 10.65 -4.08 -7.78
N ASN A 116 11.28 -4.69 -8.80
CA ASN A 116 12.74 -4.76 -8.93
C ASN A 116 13.35 -3.48 -9.55
N GLY A 117 12.53 -2.47 -9.85
CA GLY A 117 12.94 -1.22 -10.49
C GLY A 117 13.04 -1.29 -12.02
N THR A 118 12.79 -2.43 -12.65
CA THR A 118 12.76 -2.53 -14.11
C THR A 118 11.56 -1.75 -14.66
N VAL A 119 11.82 -0.90 -15.66
CA VAL A 119 10.79 -0.10 -16.33
C VAL A 119 10.50 -0.66 -17.72
N ASN A 120 9.25 -1.04 -17.94
CA ASN A 120 8.78 -1.56 -19.22
C ASN A 120 7.78 -0.59 -19.86
N LEU A 121 8.01 -0.27 -21.13
CA LEU A 121 7.02 0.39 -21.97
C LEU A 121 6.05 -0.67 -22.49
N ASN A 122 4.82 -0.67 -21.98
CA ASN A 122 3.81 -1.68 -22.34
C ASN A 122 3.07 -1.33 -23.64
N SER A 123 2.82 -0.04 -23.85
CA SER A 123 2.14 0.48 -25.03
C SER A 123 2.50 1.95 -25.24
N THR A 124 2.38 2.42 -26.48
CA THR A 124 2.55 3.84 -26.83
C THR A 124 1.29 4.33 -27.53
N ALA A 125 0.77 5.48 -27.11
CA ALA A 125 -0.34 6.13 -27.81
C ALA A 125 0.09 6.62 -29.19
N THR A 126 -0.82 6.63 -30.16
CA THR A 126 -0.56 7.20 -31.48
C THR A 126 -0.42 8.72 -31.41
N SER A 127 -1.16 9.36 -30.50
CA SER A 127 -1.00 10.77 -30.15
C SER A 127 -1.50 11.04 -28.73
N LEU A 128 -0.76 11.85 -27.98
CA LEU A 128 -1.17 12.34 -26.66
C LEU A 128 -1.88 13.71 -26.74
N GLY A 129 -2.06 14.26 -27.94
CA GLY A 129 -2.63 15.60 -28.13
C GLY A 129 -1.65 16.72 -27.77
N SER A 130 -2.09 17.97 -27.92
CA SER A 130 -1.26 19.17 -27.73
C SER A 130 -1.75 20.13 -26.65
N THR A 131 -2.93 19.87 -26.06
CA THR A 131 -3.61 20.79 -25.15
C THR A 131 -3.88 20.20 -23.78
N LEU A 132 -4.47 18.99 -23.70
CA LEU A 132 -4.82 18.31 -22.46
C LEU A 132 -4.40 16.85 -22.53
N VAL A 133 -3.79 16.35 -21.45
CA VAL A 133 -3.51 14.92 -21.26
C VAL A 133 -4.13 14.44 -19.95
N LYS A 134 -4.65 13.21 -19.98
CA LYS A 134 -5.04 12.47 -18.78
C LYS A 134 -3.88 11.58 -18.37
N VAL A 135 -3.47 11.69 -17.11
CA VAL A 135 -2.44 10.85 -16.48
C VAL A 135 -3.09 10.03 -15.37
N ASP A 136 -3.10 8.72 -15.52
CA ASP A 136 -3.51 7.79 -14.47
C ASP A 136 -2.26 7.16 -13.85
N ILE A 137 -2.15 7.23 -12.53
CA ILE A 137 -1.04 6.67 -11.75
C ILE A 137 -1.62 5.62 -10.82
N SER A 138 -0.99 4.45 -10.77
CA SER A 138 -1.40 3.35 -9.91
C SER A 138 -0.18 2.74 -9.23
N GLN A 139 -0.28 2.49 -7.94
CA GLN A 139 0.68 1.73 -7.14
C GLN A 139 0.00 0.45 -6.69
N SER A 140 0.64 -0.70 -6.93
CA SER A 140 0.10 -2.01 -6.56
C SER A 140 1.11 -2.84 -5.78
N TRP A 141 0.62 -3.50 -4.72
CA TRP A 141 1.45 -4.28 -3.81
C TRP A 141 0.68 -5.44 -3.20
N THR A 142 1.41 -6.45 -2.71
CA THR A 142 0.83 -7.54 -1.91
C THR A 142 0.86 -7.14 -0.44
N ALA A 143 -0.30 -7.05 0.20
CA ALA A 143 -0.39 -6.68 1.62
C ALA A 143 0.28 -7.75 2.50
N VAL A 144 1.07 -7.31 3.47
CA VAL A 144 1.75 -8.21 4.42
C VAL A 144 0.73 -9.00 5.24
N PHE A 145 -0.39 -8.36 5.59
CA PHE A 145 -1.48 -9.02 6.28
C PHE A 145 -2.46 -9.67 5.29
N GLY A 146 -2.56 -11.00 5.33
CA GLY A 146 -3.52 -11.76 4.54
C GLY A 146 -3.18 -11.91 3.06
N GLY A 147 -2.00 -11.44 2.60
CA GLY A 147 -1.49 -11.68 1.24
C GLY A 147 -2.35 -11.10 0.11
N ARG A 148 -3.28 -10.21 0.43
CA ARG A 148 -4.22 -9.66 -0.58
C ARG A 148 -3.51 -8.63 -1.43
N GLN A 149 -3.74 -8.68 -2.74
CA GLN A 149 -3.30 -7.63 -3.63
C GLN A 149 -4.08 -6.33 -3.35
N ARG A 150 -3.35 -5.22 -3.27
CA ARG A 150 -3.88 -3.88 -3.01
C ARG A 150 -3.39 -2.95 -4.10
N THR A 151 -4.20 -1.95 -4.37
CA THR A 151 -3.92 -0.92 -5.36
C THR A 151 -4.39 0.42 -4.81
N GLU A 152 -3.57 1.44 -5.01
CA GLU A 152 -3.91 2.85 -4.80
C GLU A 152 -3.72 3.58 -6.14
N GLN A 153 -4.61 4.49 -6.49
CA GLN A 153 -4.58 5.14 -7.79
C GLN A 153 -5.08 6.58 -7.73
N THR A 154 -4.57 7.42 -8.62
CA THR A 154 -5.06 8.76 -8.87
C THR A 154 -5.07 9.08 -10.35
N SER A 155 -5.91 10.04 -10.72
CA SER A 155 -6.07 10.52 -12.09
C SER A 155 -5.95 12.04 -12.12
N LEU A 156 -5.21 12.54 -13.10
CA LEU A 156 -4.98 13.97 -13.28
C LEU A 156 -5.31 14.35 -14.73
N ILE A 157 -5.82 15.56 -14.92
CA ILE A 157 -5.89 16.20 -16.23
C ILE A 157 -4.90 17.36 -16.20
N ILE A 158 -3.91 17.33 -17.09
CA ILE A 158 -2.84 18.32 -17.16
C ILE A 158 -2.95 19.07 -18.48
N SER A 159 -2.94 20.40 -18.40
CA SER A 159 -3.01 21.28 -19.57
C SER A 159 -1.65 21.78 -20.01
N ASN A 160 -1.53 22.10 -21.30
CA ASN A 160 -0.40 22.80 -21.92
C ASN A 160 -0.42 24.31 -21.63
N GLY A 161 -0.79 24.69 -20.40
CA GLY A 161 -0.74 26.07 -19.95
C GLY A 161 0.66 26.45 -19.46
N THR A 162 0.98 27.74 -19.50
CA THR A 162 2.20 28.26 -18.89
C THR A 162 2.15 28.00 -17.38
N LYS A 163 3.05 27.15 -16.88
CA LYS A 163 3.20 26.94 -15.43
C LYS A 163 3.83 28.21 -14.85
N LYS A 164 3.15 28.86 -13.91
CA LYS A 164 3.69 30.00 -13.16
C LYS A 164 4.71 29.54 -12.15
#